data_AF-A0A1M5EJC3-F1
#
_entry.id   AF-A0A1M5EJC3-F1
#
_cell.length_a   1.000
_cell.length_b   1.000
_cell.length_c   1.000
_cell.angle_alpha   90.00
_cell.angle_beta   90.00
_cell.angle_gamma   90.00
#
_symmetry.space_group_name_H-M   'P 1'
#
loop_
_entity.id
_entity.type
_entity.pdbx_description
1 polymer ?
#
loop_
_entity_poly.entity_id
_entity_poly.type
_entity_poly.pdbx_seq_one_letter_code
_entity_poly.pdbx_strand_id
1 'polypeptide(L)'
;MSKKLNFSFEFFERNTVFPFYQGVYNKTNGTTLINSNLDSRGEYLNKICIVQYIPPYFELKMDKENSPFDLYKITAIPGFRADLEGFNNVEEYMKVQLSKGVMKTIKSRLRRLEKCFDITYEMYYGAITKEKYSFLFDQLEIMINKRFAQRNEGHSGLKKWALYKENAYQLILDKKATFFLISDGEKPIVIGLNFLYQNIFDSAITSYDIDYAKFGLGNIAVLRKMEWCFNNGFSRFDMRWGDLAYKRLWCNAIEQYECHILYNKKNIGYRISAYMVILIMKFKIYLREKNILPIKPKIRSIYKRIAKRSASKETKVTNVELVDLSGNECYSEHHKVDTSTDEYSFLRKIRYDFQYINSEHSNSINIYKMFDRDNSYIIAGKNKTQQIIFKN
;
A
#
# COMPACT_ATOMS: atom_id res chain seq x y z
N MET A 1 -15.59 -22.34 -19.71
CA MET A 1 -14.42 -21.92 -18.89
C MET A 1 -14.74 -20.59 -18.20
N SER A 2 -14.42 -20.42 -16.91
CA SER A 2 -14.65 -19.16 -16.19
C SER A 2 -13.43 -18.23 -16.26
N LYS A 3 -13.65 -16.93 -16.48
CA LYS A 3 -12.61 -15.89 -16.55
C LYS A 3 -12.75 -14.95 -15.36
N LYS A 4 -11.70 -14.81 -14.54
CA LYS A 4 -11.67 -13.83 -13.43
C LYS A 4 -11.18 -12.49 -13.94
N LEU A 5 -11.89 -11.43 -13.60
CA LEU A 5 -11.63 -10.05 -13.98
C LEU A 5 -11.58 -9.18 -12.72
N ASN A 6 -10.83 -8.07 -12.76
CA ASN A 6 -10.71 -7.13 -11.65
C ASN A 6 -11.14 -5.75 -12.15
N PHE A 7 -12.27 -5.24 -11.66
CA PHE A 7 -12.82 -3.97 -12.08
C PHE A 7 -11.95 -2.80 -11.65
N SER A 8 -11.56 -2.68 -10.38
CA SER A 8 -10.67 -1.59 -9.94
C SER A 8 -9.42 -1.50 -10.81
N PHE A 9 -8.81 -2.64 -11.14
CA PHE A 9 -7.62 -2.69 -11.99
C PHE A 9 -7.88 -2.25 -13.44
N GLU A 10 -9.00 -2.68 -14.03
CA GLU A 10 -9.36 -2.25 -15.37
C GLU A 10 -9.64 -0.73 -15.40
N PHE A 11 -10.38 -0.27 -14.39
CA PHE A 11 -10.88 1.09 -14.33
C PHE A 11 -9.80 2.11 -13.98
N PHE A 12 -9.04 1.90 -12.90
CA PHE A 12 -8.06 2.88 -12.42
C PHE A 12 -6.71 2.71 -13.13
N GLU A 13 -6.17 1.49 -13.20
CA GLU A 13 -4.82 1.25 -13.72
C GLU A 13 -4.73 1.18 -15.24
N ARG A 14 -5.78 0.69 -15.92
CA ARG A 14 -5.84 0.67 -17.39
C ARG A 14 -6.63 1.85 -17.96
N ASN A 15 -7.36 2.59 -17.12
CA ASN A 15 -8.23 3.69 -17.54
C ASN A 15 -9.23 3.24 -18.63
N THR A 16 -9.78 2.03 -18.47
CA THR A 16 -10.73 1.40 -19.40
C THR A 16 -11.91 0.79 -18.64
N VAL A 17 -13.00 0.53 -19.36
CA VAL A 17 -14.16 -0.18 -18.83
C VAL A 17 -14.38 -1.44 -19.66
N PHE A 18 -14.71 -2.55 -19.02
CA PHE A 18 -14.97 -3.79 -19.75
C PHE A 18 -16.10 -3.61 -20.78
N PRO A 19 -15.98 -4.21 -21.96
CA PRO A 19 -16.81 -3.86 -23.11
C PRO A 19 -18.28 -4.23 -22.96
N PHE A 20 -18.61 -5.12 -22.02
CA PHE A 20 -19.98 -5.49 -21.71
C PHE A 20 -20.70 -4.52 -20.76
N TYR A 21 -20.01 -3.51 -20.23
CA TYR A 21 -20.63 -2.38 -19.53
C TYR A 21 -20.76 -1.18 -20.47
N GLN A 22 -21.93 -0.53 -20.50
CA GLN A 22 -22.17 0.70 -21.24
C GLN A 22 -21.54 1.94 -20.57
N GLY A 23 -21.24 1.84 -19.27
CA GLY A 23 -20.70 2.97 -18.53
C GLY A 23 -20.62 2.73 -17.03
N VAL A 24 -20.04 3.70 -16.34
CA VAL A 24 -19.83 3.70 -14.89
C VAL A 24 -20.51 4.94 -14.32
N TYR A 25 -21.53 4.74 -13.51
CA TYR A 25 -22.19 5.80 -12.76
C TYR A 25 -21.52 5.95 -11.39
N ASN A 26 -21.05 7.15 -11.09
CA ASN A 26 -20.52 7.50 -9.78
C ASN A 26 -21.63 8.02 -8.88
N LYS A 27 -22.06 7.20 -7.92
CA LYS A 27 -23.16 7.53 -6.99
C LYS A 27 -22.82 8.68 -6.04
N THR A 28 -21.55 9.07 -5.96
CA THR A 28 -21.05 10.04 -4.97
C THR A 28 -21.11 11.47 -5.46
N ASN A 29 -21.25 11.67 -6.76
CA ASN A 29 -21.37 13.00 -7.37
C ASN A 29 -22.39 13.03 -8.53
N GLY A 30 -23.09 11.93 -8.80
CA GLY A 30 -24.15 11.85 -9.81
C GLY A 30 -23.67 11.85 -11.27
N THR A 31 -22.38 11.66 -11.52
CA THR A 31 -21.84 11.70 -12.90
C THR A 31 -21.76 10.30 -13.53
N THR A 32 -21.89 10.21 -14.85
CA THR A 32 -21.75 8.95 -15.61
C THR A 32 -20.61 9.05 -16.61
N LEU A 33 -19.68 8.08 -16.58
CA LEU A 33 -18.75 7.81 -17.68
C LEU A 33 -19.43 6.89 -18.70
N ILE A 34 -19.43 7.27 -19.96
CA ILE A 34 -19.89 6.42 -21.07
C ILE A 34 -18.72 5.59 -21.58
N ASN A 35 -18.91 4.29 -21.72
CA ASN A 35 -17.91 3.38 -22.27
C ASN A 35 -17.99 3.39 -23.80
N SER A 36 -16.91 3.84 -24.45
CA SER A 36 -16.76 3.80 -25.90
C SER A 36 -16.23 2.46 -26.43
N ASN A 37 -15.60 1.64 -25.59
CA ASN A 37 -15.01 0.37 -26.00
C ASN A 37 -16.05 -0.76 -25.93
N LEU A 38 -16.93 -0.86 -26.93
CA LEU A 38 -18.00 -1.88 -26.96
C LEU A 38 -17.77 -2.99 -28.00
N ASP A 39 -16.74 -2.87 -28.84
CA ASP A 39 -16.54 -3.74 -30.01
C ASP A 39 -16.03 -5.14 -29.63
N SER A 40 -15.26 -5.24 -28.55
CA SER A 40 -14.66 -6.49 -28.05
C SER A 40 -15.61 -7.33 -27.18
N ARG A 41 -16.91 -7.01 -27.13
CA ARG A 41 -17.93 -7.76 -26.37
C ARG A 41 -18.00 -9.25 -26.76
N GLY A 42 -17.81 -9.56 -28.05
CA GLY A 42 -17.89 -10.91 -28.60
C GLY A 42 -16.93 -11.91 -27.93
N GLU A 43 -15.77 -11.45 -27.47
CA GLU A 43 -14.73 -12.29 -26.83
C GLU A 43 -15.19 -12.97 -25.52
N TYR A 44 -16.27 -12.45 -24.93
CA TYR A 44 -16.80 -12.88 -23.64
C TYR A 44 -18.06 -13.76 -23.77
N LEU A 45 -18.63 -13.93 -24.97
CA LEU A 45 -19.88 -14.67 -25.19
C LEU A 45 -19.82 -16.14 -24.77
N ASN A 46 -18.66 -16.77 -24.92
CA ASN A 46 -18.45 -18.19 -24.63
C ASN A 46 -17.80 -18.41 -23.24
N LYS A 47 -17.90 -17.44 -22.35
CA LYS A 47 -17.23 -17.43 -21.03
C LYS A 47 -18.20 -17.03 -19.93
N ILE A 48 -17.93 -17.52 -18.71
CA ILE A 48 -18.53 -16.98 -17.49
C ILE A 48 -17.51 -16.01 -16.90
N CYS A 49 -17.84 -14.73 -16.82
CA CYS A 49 -16.90 -13.72 -16.37
C CYS A 49 -17.22 -13.31 -14.94
N ILE A 50 -16.25 -13.46 -14.04
CA ILE A 50 -16.36 -13.10 -12.64
C ILE A 50 -15.62 -11.79 -12.45
N VAL A 51 -16.35 -10.68 -12.51
CA VAL A 51 -15.82 -9.32 -12.34
C VAL A 51 -15.82 -9.00 -10.87
N GLN A 52 -14.63 -8.97 -10.28
CA GLN A 52 -14.42 -8.73 -8.85
C GLN A 52 -13.95 -7.31 -8.58
N TYR A 53 -14.02 -6.93 -7.32
CA TYR A 53 -13.53 -5.66 -6.80
C TYR A 53 -14.22 -4.46 -7.44
N ILE A 54 -15.56 -4.48 -7.49
CA ILE A 54 -16.33 -3.33 -7.93
C ILE A 54 -16.65 -2.50 -6.67
N PRO A 55 -16.11 -1.28 -6.53
CA PRO A 55 -16.43 -0.45 -5.39
C PRO A 55 -17.93 -0.16 -5.33
N PRO A 56 -18.56 -0.22 -4.15
CA PRO A 56 -20.01 -0.11 -4.00
C PRO A 56 -20.54 1.28 -4.31
N TYR A 57 -19.70 2.29 -4.46
CA TYR A 57 -20.09 3.64 -4.91
C TYR A 57 -20.15 3.78 -6.43
N PHE A 58 -19.68 2.79 -7.19
CA PHE A 58 -19.90 2.72 -8.62
C PHE A 58 -21.09 1.82 -8.95
N GLU A 59 -21.90 2.26 -9.90
CA GLU A 59 -22.92 1.44 -10.53
C GLU A 59 -22.58 1.23 -12.00
N LEU A 60 -22.40 -0.04 -12.38
CA LEU A 60 -22.03 -0.40 -13.75
C LEU A 60 -23.28 -0.63 -14.59
N LYS A 61 -23.48 0.21 -15.62
CA LYS A 61 -24.63 0.15 -16.52
C LYS A 61 -24.43 -0.92 -17.58
N MET A 62 -25.49 -1.68 -17.87
CA MET A 62 -25.52 -2.68 -18.94
C MET A 62 -26.80 -2.54 -19.76
N ASP A 63 -26.68 -2.75 -21.07
CA ASP A 63 -27.81 -2.80 -21.98
C ASP A 63 -28.58 -4.13 -21.81
N LYS A 64 -29.53 -4.20 -20.88
CA LYS A 64 -30.24 -5.48 -20.66
C LYS A 64 -31.09 -5.91 -21.86
N GLU A 65 -31.53 -4.98 -22.71
CA GLU A 65 -32.42 -5.27 -23.82
C GLU A 65 -31.62 -5.82 -25.00
N ASN A 66 -30.63 -5.07 -25.48
CA ASN A 66 -29.90 -5.41 -26.70
C ASN A 66 -28.64 -6.26 -26.43
N SER A 67 -28.15 -6.31 -25.19
CA SER A 67 -26.99 -7.15 -24.87
C SER A 67 -27.36 -8.63 -24.80
N PRO A 68 -26.52 -9.53 -25.35
CA PRO A 68 -26.63 -10.97 -25.13
C PRO A 68 -26.23 -11.38 -23.70
N PHE A 69 -25.73 -10.44 -22.89
CA PHE A 69 -25.29 -10.71 -21.53
C PHE A 69 -26.38 -10.41 -20.50
N ASP A 70 -26.39 -11.21 -19.45
CA ASP A 70 -27.02 -10.90 -18.18
C ASP A 70 -26.04 -11.18 -17.03
N LEU A 71 -26.36 -10.75 -15.82
CA LEU A 71 -25.47 -10.89 -14.68
C LEU A 71 -26.20 -11.22 -13.40
N TYR A 72 -25.47 -11.88 -12.51
CA TYR A 72 -25.82 -11.95 -11.11
C TYR A 72 -24.86 -11.12 -10.27
N LYS A 73 -25.36 -10.54 -9.18
CA LYS A 73 -24.59 -9.74 -8.23
C LYS A 73 -24.42 -10.46 -6.89
N ILE A 74 -23.25 -10.30 -6.29
CA ILE A 74 -22.96 -10.70 -4.91
C ILE A 74 -21.94 -9.74 -4.31
N THR A 75 -22.06 -9.43 -3.04
CA THR A 75 -21.05 -8.72 -2.26
C THR A 75 -20.12 -9.73 -1.58
N ALA A 76 -18.80 -9.52 -1.65
CA ALA A 76 -17.87 -10.61 -1.30
C ALA A 76 -16.66 -10.20 -0.45
N ILE A 77 -16.26 -8.93 -0.49
CA ILE A 77 -14.99 -8.48 0.11
C ILE A 77 -15.18 -7.08 0.70
N PRO A 78 -14.80 -6.84 1.97
CA PRO A 78 -14.86 -5.52 2.56
C PRO A 78 -13.80 -4.61 1.92
N GLY A 79 -14.24 -3.43 1.50
CA GLY A 79 -13.41 -2.29 1.17
C GLY A 79 -13.39 -1.28 2.31
N PHE A 80 -12.33 -0.49 2.38
CA PHE A 80 -12.10 0.48 3.44
C PHE A 80 -11.97 1.86 2.82
N ARG A 81 -12.85 2.78 3.21
CA ARG A 81 -12.88 4.15 2.71
C ARG A 81 -12.97 5.14 3.86
N ALA A 82 -12.29 6.27 3.72
CA ALA A 82 -12.59 7.48 4.45
C ALA A 82 -13.50 8.38 3.59
N ASP A 83 -14.74 8.56 4.03
CA ASP A 83 -15.63 9.58 3.52
C ASP A 83 -15.24 10.92 4.17
N LEU A 84 -14.79 11.85 3.33
CA LEU A 84 -14.29 13.17 3.74
C LEU A 84 -15.37 14.25 3.62
N GLU A 85 -16.54 13.89 3.08
CA GLU A 85 -17.68 14.79 2.96
C GLU A 85 -18.17 15.23 4.35
N GLY A 86 -18.51 16.52 4.48
CA GLY A 86 -18.93 17.13 5.74
C GLY A 86 -17.79 17.57 6.67
N PHE A 87 -16.52 17.41 6.26
CA PHE A 87 -15.36 17.92 6.99
C PHE A 87 -14.65 19.01 6.18
N ASN A 88 -14.14 20.04 6.85
CA ASN A 88 -13.43 21.13 6.18
C ASN A 88 -11.93 20.84 6.00
N ASN A 89 -11.36 19.99 6.86
CA ASN A 89 -9.95 19.65 6.83
C ASN A 89 -9.67 18.33 7.55
N VAL A 90 -8.43 17.84 7.42
CA VAL A 90 -8.00 16.57 8.02
C VAL A 90 -8.08 16.58 9.54
N GLU A 91 -7.91 17.74 10.19
CA GLU A 91 -7.92 17.81 11.64
C GLU A 91 -9.32 17.59 12.21
N GLU A 92 -10.32 18.16 11.55
CA GLU A 92 -11.73 17.94 11.87
C GLU A 92 -12.10 16.47 11.69
N TYR A 93 -11.72 15.88 10.55
CA TYR A 93 -11.88 14.45 10.28
C TYR A 93 -11.24 13.58 11.38
N MET A 94 -9.97 13.84 11.71
CA MET A 94 -9.24 13.08 12.72
C MET A 94 -9.85 13.19 14.12
N LYS A 95 -10.42 14.34 14.49
CA LYS A 95 -11.07 14.52 15.80
C LYS A 95 -12.30 13.62 15.97
N VAL A 96 -13.02 13.36 14.88
CA VAL A 96 -14.20 12.49 14.88
C VAL A 96 -13.81 11.03 14.73
N GLN A 97 -12.91 10.71 13.79
CA GLN A 97 -12.57 9.34 13.44
C GLN A 97 -11.57 8.68 14.40
N LEU A 98 -10.64 9.44 14.99
CA LEU A 98 -9.53 8.90 15.76
C LEU A 98 -9.66 9.22 17.25
N SER A 99 -9.21 8.30 18.11
CA SER A 99 -9.08 8.61 19.53
C SER A 99 -8.01 9.66 19.79
N LYS A 100 -8.18 10.46 20.85
CA LYS A 100 -7.22 11.51 21.26
C LYS A 100 -5.78 10.98 21.37
N GLY A 101 -5.60 9.76 21.91
CA GLY A 101 -4.29 9.12 22.06
C GLY A 101 -3.64 8.73 20.72
N VAL A 102 -4.42 8.22 19.78
CA VAL A 102 -3.91 7.88 18.44
C VAL A 102 -3.54 9.14 17.66
N MET A 103 -4.39 10.16 17.67
CA MET A 103 -4.09 11.45 17.05
C MET A 103 -2.81 12.06 17.63
N LYS A 104 -2.67 12.08 18.97
CA LYS A 104 -1.44 12.55 19.64
C LYS A 104 -0.21 11.77 19.19
N THR A 105 -0.33 10.45 19.04
CA THR A 105 0.77 9.58 18.60
C THR A 105 1.20 9.89 17.17
N ILE A 106 0.25 10.03 16.24
CA ILE A 106 0.53 10.36 14.84
C ILE A 106 1.21 11.73 14.75
N LYS A 107 0.64 12.77 15.39
CA LYS A 107 1.22 14.12 15.41
C LYS A 107 2.60 14.15 16.07
N SER A 108 2.80 13.38 17.14
CA SER A 108 4.12 13.28 17.80
C SER A 108 5.17 12.64 16.92
N ARG A 109 4.82 11.56 16.22
CA ARG A 109 5.70 10.87 15.28
C ARG A 109 6.04 11.72 14.06
N LEU A 110 5.07 12.47 13.54
CA LEU A 110 5.30 13.46 12.49
C LEU A 110 6.33 14.50 12.91
N ARG A 111 6.11 15.17 14.05
CA ARG A 111 7.08 16.15 14.58
C ARG A 111 8.44 15.53 14.86
N ARG A 112 8.48 14.27 15.32
CA ARG A 112 9.74 13.55 15.56
C ARG A 112 10.47 13.30 14.24
N LEU A 113 9.77 12.90 13.18
CA LEU A 113 10.35 12.70 11.86
C LEU A 113 10.95 14.00 11.32
N GLU A 114 10.18 15.09 11.31
CA GLU A 114 10.60 16.41 10.81
C GLU A 114 11.71 17.04 11.65
N LYS A 115 11.79 16.73 12.94
CA LYS A 115 12.91 17.18 13.79
C LYS A 115 14.20 16.38 13.55
N CYS A 116 14.05 15.13 13.14
CA CYS A 116 15.16 14.21 13.01
C CYS A 116 15.80 14.28 11.61
N PHE A 117 15.02 14.59 10.57
CA PHE A 117 15.44 14.49 9.17
C PHE A 117 15.02 15.73 8.38
N ASP A 118 15.64 15.92 7.22
CA ASP A 118 15.33 17.02 6.31
C ASP A 118 14.13 16.61 5.41
N ILE A 119 12.93 16.66 6.00
CA ILE A 119 11.73 16.08 5.39
C ILE A 119 11.06 17.02 4.39
N THR A 120 10.77 16.50 3.20
CA THR A 120 9.92 17.15 2.21
C THR A 120 8.73 16.28 1.80
N TYR A 121 7.66 16.91 1.35
CA TYR A 121 6.42 16.28 0.90
C TYR A 121 6.10 16.74 -0.51
N GLU A 122 5.90 15.81 -1.44
CA GLU A 122 5.60 16.12 -2.83
C GLU A 122 4.43 15.28 -3.35
N MET A 123 3.67 15.86 -4.28
CA MET A 123 2.60 15.19 -5.02
C MET A 123 2.80 15.44 -6.51
N TYR A 124 3.30 14.44 -7.24
CA TYR A 124 3.48 14.53 -8.69
C TYR A 124 2.14 14.31 -9.39
N TYR A 125 1.52 15.42 -9.80
CA TYR A 125 0.18 15.46 -10.38
C TYR A 125 0.17 16.35 -11.64
N GLY A 126 0.11 15.73 -12.82
CA GLY A 126 0.16 16.42 -14.11
C GLY A 126 1.56 16.81 -14.61
N ALA A 127 2.58 16.75 -13.77
CA ALA A 127 3.95 17.09 -14.14
C ALA A 127 4.96 16.16 -13.44
N ILE A 128 5.74 15.42 -14.23
CA ILE A 128 6.87 14.60 -13.78
C ILE A 128 7.76 14.29 -15.00
N THR A 129 9.08 14.40 -14.86
CA THR A 129 10.03 13.96 -15.90
C THR A 129 10.06 12.45 -16.00
N LYS A 130 10.37 11.89 -17.19
CA LYS A 130 10.44 10.43 -17.37
C LYS A 130 11.52 9.77 -16.50
N GLU A 131 12.61 10.48 -16.28
CA GLU A 131 13.76 10.06 -15.47
C GLU A 131 13.33 9.94 -14.00
N LYS A 132 12.76 11.01 -13.43
CA LYS A 132 12.22 11.00 -12.06
C LYS A 132 11.13 9.95 -11.88
N TYR A 133 10.21 9.80 -12.85
CA TYR A 133 9.19 8.76 -12.82
C TYR A 133 9.83 7.37 -12.70
N SER A 134 10.79 7.05 -13.57
CA SER A 134 11.43 5.74 -13.61
C SER A 134 12.18 5.46 -12.30
N PHE A 135 12.92 6.45 -11.80
CA PHE A 135 13.59 6.40 -10.50
C PHE A 135 12.62 6.11 -9.35
N LEU A 136 11.52 6.86 -9.23
CA LEU A 136 10.55 6.67 -8.15
C LEU A 136 9.84 5.32 -8.24
N PHE A 137 9.56 4.84 -9.46
CA PHE A 137 8.96 3.54 -9.68
C PHE A 137 9.88 2.41 -9.20
N ASP A 138 11.16 2.47 -9.56
CA ASP A 138 12.15 1.47 -9.14
C ASP A 138 12.39 1.50 -7.62
N GLN A 139 12.43 2.70 -7.02
CA GLN A 139 12.50 2.85 -5.56
C GLN A 139 11.28 2.27 -4.85
N LEU A 140 10.07 2.47 -5.41
CA LEU A 140 8.85 1.89 -4.86
C LEU A 140 8.89 0.35 -4.91
N GLU A 141 9.40 -0.23 -6.00
CA GLU A 141 9.59 -1.68 -6.11
C GLU A 141 10.53 -2.21 -5.03
N ILE A 142 11.68 -1.56 -4.84
CA ILE A 142 12.66 -1.91 -3.80
C ILE A 142 12.01 -1.87 -2.41
N MET A 143 11.28 -0.79 -2.08
CA MET A 143 10.60 -0.65 -0.79
C MET A 143 9.54 -1.74 -0.58
N ILE A 144 8.79 -2.10 -1.62
CA ILE A 144 7.80 -3.19 -1.58
C ILE A 144 8.54 -4.50 -1.28
N ASN A 145 9.55 -4.85 -2.08
CA ASN A 145 10.29 -6.11 -1.94
C ASN A 145 10.95 -6.26 -0.57
N LYS A 146 11.62 -5.21 -0.06
CA LYS A 146 12.22 -5.22 1.30
C LYS A 146 11.17 -5.49 2.37
N ARG A 147 9.99 -4.87 2.27
CA ARG A 147 8.90 -5.06 3.24
C ARG A 147 8.29 -6.46 3.18
N PHE A 148 8.19 -7.07 2.01
CA PHE A 148 7.65 -8.43 1.85
C PHE A 148 8.62 -9.51 2.31
N ALA A 149 9.93 -9.31 2.10
CA ALA A 149 10.96 -10.18 2.64
C ALA A 149 10.85 -10.31 4.18
N GLN A 150 10.58 -9.20 4.88
CA GLN A 150 10.34 -9.22 6.34
C GLN A 150 9.10 -10.01 6.77
N ARG A 151 8.08 -10.12 5.90
CA ARG A 151 6.79 -10.74 6.22
C ARG A 151 6.67 -12.19 5.76
N ASN A 152 7.63 -12.71 4.98
CA ASN A 152 7.57 -14.03 4.33
C ASN A 152 6.25 -14.25 3.55
N GLU A 153 5.76 -13.17 2.94
CA GLU A 153 4.51 -13.08 2.17
C GLU A 153 4.83 -12.56 0.75
N GLY A 154 4.06 -12.96 -0.27
CA GLY A 154 4.20 -12.41 -1.62
C GLY A 154 3.20 -11.27 -1.86
N HIS A 155 3.62 -10.19 -2.54
CA HIS A 155 2.71 -9.10 -2.91
C HIS A 155 1.92 -9.42 -4.18
N SER A 156 0.59 -9.30 -4.14
CA SER A 156 -0.25 -9.50 -5.32
C SER A 156 -0.04 -8.41 -6.39
N GLY A 157 0.38 -7.20 -6.01
CA GLY A 157 0.64 -6.09 -6.93
C GLY A 157 1.85 -6.28 -7.83
N LEU A 158 2.88 -7.00 -7.37
CA LEU A 158 4.11 -7.24 -8.17
C LEU A 158 3.85 -8.13 -9.39
N LYS A 159 2.80 -8.96 -9.37
CA LYS A 159 2.41 -9.80 -10.51
C LYS A 159 2.03 -9.01 -11.77
N LYS A 160 1.73 -7.71 -11.61
CA LYS A 160 1.35 -6.81 -12.71
C LYS A 160 2.25 -5.59 -12.80
N TRP A 161 3.43 -5.63 -12.18
CA TRP A 161 4.31 -4.48 -12.01
C TRP A 161 4.68 -3.79 -13.32
N ALA A 162 5.02 -4.59 -14.34
CA ALA A 162 5.34 -4.08 -15.68
C ALA A 162 4.21 -3.22 -16.26
N LEU A 163 2.96 -3.65 -16.10
CA LEU A 163 1.79 -2.90 -16.59
C LEU A 163 1.58 -1.60 -15.81
N TYR A 164 1.78 -1.60 -14.49
CA TYR A 164 1.75 -0.35 -13.74
C TYR A 164 2.85 0.62 -14.23
N LYS A 165 4.06 0.12 -14.51
CA LYS A 165 5.19 0.93 -15.01
C LYS A 165 4.96 1.46 -16.43
N GLU A 166 4.23 0.72 -17.25
CA GLU A 166 3.85 1.12 -18.60
C GLU A 166 2.80 2.25 -18.57
N ASN A 167 1.72 2.07 -17.80
CA ASN A 167 0.55 2.95 -17.85
C ASN A 167 0.63 4.16 -16.93
N ALA A 168 1.21 4.03 -15.73
CA ALA A 168 1.07 5.05 -14.70
C ALA A 168 1.73 6.39 -15.07
N TYR A 169 2.77 6.38 -15.91
CA TYR A 169 3.40 7.62 -16.38
C TYR A 169 2.40 8.53 -17.10
N GLN A 170 1.70 7.99 -18.10
CA GLN A 170 0.71 8.76 -18.85
C GLN A 170 -0.47 9.16 -17.96
N LEU A 171 -0.91 8.29 -17.06
CA LEU A 171 -1.98 8.61 -16.11
C LEU A 171 -1.61 9.76 -15.17
N ILE A 172 -0.34 9.88 -14.77
CA ILE A 172 0.12 11.02 -13.96
C ILE A 172 0.05 12.32 -14.78
N LEU A 173 0.53 12.31 -16.03
CA LEU A 173 0.46 13.48 -16.92
C LEU A 173 -0.99 13.90 -17.18
N ASP A 174 -1.89 12.92 -17.38
CA ASP A 174 -3.32 13.11 -17.59
C ASP A 174 -4.08 13.47 -16.30
N LYS A 175 -3.41 13.64 -15.16
CA LYS A 175 -4.04 13.93 -13.86
C LYS A 175 -5.05 12.86 -13.39
N LYS A 176 -4.84 11.61 -13.82
CA LYS A 176 -5.61 10.40 -13.43
C LYS A 176 -4.86 9.50 -12.45
N ALA A 177 -3.59 9.78 -12.22
CA ALA A 177 -2.77 9.15 -11.19
C ALA A 177 -1.85 10.19 -10.55
N THR A 178 -1.27 9.82 -9.41
CA THR A 178 -0.28 10.65 -8.73
C THR A 178 0.73 9.81 -7.97
N PHE A 179 1.98 10.26 -7.96
CA PHE A 179 2.94 9.84 -6.95
C PHE A 179 2.90 10.77 -5.74
N PHE A 180 2.60 10.20 -4.58
CA PHE A 180 2.85 10.83 -3.29
C PHE A 180 4.25 10.44 -2.82
N LEU A 181 5.02 11.43 -2.36
CA LEU A 181 6.39 11.25 -1.92
C LEU A 181 6.61 11.92 -0.55
N ILE A 182 7.30 11.21 0.33
CA ILE A 182 8.02 11.79 1.48
C ILE A 182 9.50 11.52 1.24
N SER A 183 10.34 12.54 1.30
CA SER A 183 11.79 12.42 1.14
C SER A 183 12.54 12.88 2.38
N ASP A 184 13.71 12.29 2.62
CA ASP A 184 14.76 12.82 3.51
C ASP A 184 15.88 13.36 2.61
N GLY A 185 15.96 14.69 2.49
CA GLY A 185 16.72 15.35 1.43
C GLY A 185 16.26 14.87 0.04
N GLU A 186 17.18 14.35 -0.76
CA GLU A 186 16.88 13.80 -2.09
C GLU A 186 16.39 12.34 -2.06
N LYS A 187 16.53 11.65 -0.92
CA LYS A 187 16.22 10.23 -0.80
C LYS A 187 14.72 10.03 -0.57
N PRO A 188 13.99 9.34 -1.46
CA PRO A 188 12.60 8.98 -1.19
C PRO A 188 12.55 7.98 -0.02
N ILE A 189 11.73 8.26 0.99
CA ILE A 189 11.51 7.38 2.15
C ILE A 189 10.08 6.81 2.20
N VAL A 190 9.12 7.46 1.53
CA VAL A 190 7.78 6.92 1.28
C VAL A 190 7.39 7.21 -0.15
N ILE A 191 6.91 6.20 -0.86
CA ILE A 191 6.32 6.38 -2.19
C ILE A 191 4.93 5.76 -2.20
N GLY A 192 3.95 6.51 -2.70
CA GLY A 192 2.60 6.04 -2.93
C GLY A 192 2.14 6.28 -4.36
N LEU A 193 1.82 5.22 -5.10
CA LEU A 193 1.11 5.30 -6.37
C LEU A 193 -0.39 5.29 -6.09
N ASN A 194 -1.07 6.35 -6.51
CA ASN A 194 -2.50 6.55 -6.30
C ASN A 194 -3.19 6.85 -7.63
N PHE A 195 -4.47 6.51 -7.72
CA PHE A 195 -5.30 6.81 -8.89
C PHE A 195 -6.40 7.81 -8.51
N LEU A 196 -6.82 8.60 -9.48
CA LEU A 196 -7.73 9.71 -9.30
C LEU A 196 -8.88 9.54 -10.28
N TYR A 197 -10.10 9.63 -9.79
CA TYR A 197 -11.29 9.66 -10.64
C TYR A 197 -12.32 10.60 -10.02
N GLN A 198 -12.52 11.75 -10.68
CA GLN A 198 -13.46 12.77 -10.21
C GLN A 198 -13.18 13.18 -8.76
N ASN A 199 -14.11 12.96 -7.84
CA ASN A 199 -14.00 13.26 -6.41
C ASN A 199 -13.36 12.13 -5.57
N ILE A 200 -12.80 11.10 -6.21
CA ILE A 200 -12.25 9.91 -5.55
C ILE A 200 -10.72 9.89 -5.68
N PHE A 201 -10.05 9.78 -4.52
CA PHE A 201 -8.64 9.46 -4.39
C PHE A 201 -8.50 7.98 -4.00
N ASP A 202 -7.95 7.15 -4.90
CA ASP A 202 -7.69 5.73 -4.67
C ASP A 202 -6.23 5.49 -4.29
N SER A 203 -5.98 5.21 -3.00
CA SER A 203 -4.65 4.94 -2.46
C SER A 203 -4.22 3.49 -2.74
N ALA A 204 -3.89 3.21 -4.00
CA ALA A 204 -3.66 1.86 -4.50
C ALA A 204 -2.44 1.13 -3.91
N ILE A 205 -1.25 1.74 -4.00
CA ILE A 205 0.00 1.11 -3.56
C ILE A 205 0.80 2.13 -2.77
N THR A 206 1.27 1.75 -1.58
CA THR A 206 2.16 2.60 -0.79
C THR A 206 3.14 1.75 -0.02
N SER A 207 4.42 2.10 -0.13
CA SER A 207 5.48 1.50 0.66
C SER A 207 6.41 2.57 1.19
N TYR A 208 7.30 2.16 2.08
CA TYR A 208 8.24 3.04 2.74
C TYR A 208 9.55 2.30 3.03
N ASP A 209 10.61 3.07 3.28
CA ASP A 209 11.90 2.55 3.72
C ASP A 209 11.80 2.00 5.15
N ILE A 210 11.96 0.69 5.28
CA ILE A 210 11.79 -0.06 6.54
C ILE A 210 12.73 0.39 7.65
N ASP A 211 13.85 1.02 7.32
CA ASP A 211 14.79 1.53 8.32
C ASP A 211 14.15 2.64 9.16
N TYR A 212 13.17 3.36 8.61
CA TYR A 212 12.41 4.43 9.27
C TYR A 212 11.19 3.93 10.06
N ALA A 213 10.99 2.61 10.22
CA ALA A 213 9.74 2.05 10.74
C ALA A 213 9.31 2.63 12.09
N LYS A 214 10.25 2.99 12.97
CA LYS A 214 9.97 3.55 14.31
C LYS A 214 9.25 4.90 14.27
N PHE A 215 9.39 5.65 13.18
CA PHE A 215 8.70 6.92 12.94
C PHE A 215 7.25 6.74 12.47
N GLY A 216 6.81 5.51 12.16
CA GLY A 216 5.41 5.24 11.81
C GLY A 216 4.98 5.87 10.47
N LEU A 217 5.87 5.85 9.47
CA LEU A 217 5.69 6.47 8.15
C LEU A 217 4.36 6.14 7.47
N GLY A 218 3.82 4.94 7.65
CA GLY A 218 2.52 4.56 7.07
C GLY A 218 1.36 5.46 7.50
N ASN A 219 1.26 5.84 8.78
CA ASN A 219 0.20 6.74 9.24
C ASN A 219 0.46 8.19 8.82
N ILE A 220 1.72 8.61 8.78
CA ILE A 220 2.11 9.94 8.29
C ILE A 220 1.73 10.08 6.81
N ALA A 221 1.96 9.03 6.01
CA ALA A 221 1.56 9.01 4.61
C ALA A 221 0.05 9.16 4.43
N VAL A 222 -0.77 8.47 5.22
CA VAL A 222 -2.24 8.63 5.15
C VAL A 222 -2.65 10.04 5.53
N LEU A 223 -2.11 10.58 6.63
CA LEU A 223 -2.36 11.95 7.08
C LEU A 223 -2.07 12.97 5.95
N ARG A 224 -0.86 12.95 5.39
CA ARG A 224 -0.45 13.91 4.35
C ARG A 224 -1.24 13.77 3.05
N LYS A 225 -1.60 12.55 2.66
CA LYS A 225 -2.47 12.35 1.50
C LYS A 225 -3.89 12.87 1.75
N MET A 226 -4.45 12.68 2.95
CA MET A 226 -5.76 13.23 3.31
C MET A 226 -5.72 14.77 3.33
N GLU A 227 -4.68 15.39 3.88
CA GLU A 227 -4.47 16.85 3.77
C GLU A 227 -4.51 17.31 2.32
N TRP A 228 -3.80 16.62 1.43
CA TRP A 228 -3.84 16.92 0.00
C TRP A 228 -5.23 16.73 -0.60
N CYS A 229 -5.97 15.68 -0.21
CA CYS A 229 -7.34 15.45 -0.67
C CYS A 229 -8.28 16.61 -0.32
N PHE A 230 -8.25 17.08 0.94
CA PHE A 230 -9.04 18.24 1.36
C PHE A 230 -8.67 19.49 0.55
N ASN A 231 -7.38 19.76 0.39
CA ASN A 231 -6.90 20.94 -0.34
C ASN A 231 -7.22 20.90 -1.85
N ASN A 232 -7.55 19.74 -2.41
CA ASN A 232 -7.83 19.55 -3.84
C ASN A 232 -9.28 19.09 -4.12
N GLY A 233 -10.19 19.21 -3.14
CA GLY A 233 -11.62 18.96 -3.35
C GLY A 233 -11.99 17.48 -3.54
N PHE A 234 -11.15 16.54 -3.12
CA PHE A 234 -11.52 15.13 -3.09
C PHE A 234 -12.37 14.83 -1.87
N SER A 235 -13.61 14.37 -2.08
CA SER A 235 -14.51 14.02 -0.98
C SER A 235 -14.37 12.56 -0.52
N ARG A 236 -13.59 11.74 -1.22
CA ARG A 236 -13.43 10.31 -0.89
C ARG A 236 -12.00 9.85 -0.99
N PHE A 237 -11.54 9.16 0.05
CA PHE A 237 -10.24 8.51 0.10
C PHE A 237 -10.43 6.99 0.24
N ASP A 238 -10.24 6.26 -0.85
CA ASP A 238 -10.41 4.80 -0.92
C ASP A 238 -9.06 4.10 -0.63
N MET A 239 -9.04 3.22 0.36
CA MET A 239 -7.87 2.42 0.73
C MET A 239 -7.94 0.99 0.19
N ARG A 240 -8.88 0.70 -0.71
CA ARG A 240 -9.17 -0.59 -1.32
C ARG A 240 -9.50 -1.69 -0.30
N TRP A 241 -9.62 -2.91 -0.81
CA TRP A 241 -9.87 -4.11 -0.02
C TRP A 241 -8.68 -4.56 0.84
N GLY A 242 -8.96 -5.43 1.80
CA GLY A 242 -7.96 -6.08 2.66
C GLY A 242 -7.97 -5.49 4.06
N ASP A 243 -8.28 -6.34 5.03
CA ASP A 243 -8.49 -5.95 6.41
C ASP A 243 -7.16 -5.79 7.17
N LEU A 244 -6.76 -4.54 7.37
CA LEU A 244 -5.53 -4.17 8.07
C LEU A 244 -5.87 -3.15 9.15
N ALA A 245 -5.23 -3.26 10.32
CA ALA A 245 -5.54 -2.44 11.49
C ALA A 245 -5.50 -0.92 11.21
N TYR A 246 -4.53 -0.45 10.41
CA TYR A 246 -4.45 0.97 10.06
C TYR A 246 -5.59 1.43 9.15
N LYS A 247 -6.16 0.57 8.31
CA LYS A 247 -7.34 0.92 7.51
C LYS A 247 -8.57 1.06 8.39
N ARG A 248 -8.76 0.15 9.34
CA ARG A 248 -9.82 0.25 10.35
C ARG A 248 -9.70 1.52 11.19
N LEU A 249 -8.48 1.97 11.44
CA LEU A 249 -8.22 3.22 12.13
C LEU A 249 -8.66 4.43 11.29
N TRP A 250 -8.26 4.48 10.03
CA TRP A 250 -8.44 5.67 9.17
C TRP A 250 -9.75 5.71 8.38
N CYS A 251 -10.53 4.62 8.30
CA CYS A 251 -11.74 4.55 7.48
C CYS A 251 -13.00 4.58 8.36
N ASN A 252 -13.87 5.56 8.11
CA ASN A 252 -15.20 5.67 8.72
C ASN A 252 -16.28 4.89 7.94
N ALA A 253 -15.97 4.38 6.75
CA ALA A 253 -16.87 3.58 5.94
C ALA A 253 -16.21 2.24 5.54
N ILE A 254 -16.82 1.14 5.96
CA ILE A 254 -16.45 -0.22 5.57
C ILE A 254 -17.63 -0.81 4.81
N GLU A 255 -17.49 -0.89 3.49
CA GLU A 255 -18.57 -1.33 2.60
C GLU A 255 -18.12 -2.52 1.77
N GLN A 256 -19.05 -3.38 1.41
CA GLN A 256 -18.73 -4.58 0.65
C GLN A 256 -18.61 -4.28 -0.83
N TYR A 257 -17.46 -4.60 -1.41
CA TYR A 257 -17.25 -4.54 -2.85
C TYR A 257 -18.14 -5.58 -3.54
N GLU A 258 -18.76 -5.15 -4.64
CA GLU A 258 -19.58 -5.98 -5.49
C GLU A 258 -18.72 -6.90 -6.36
N CYS A 259 -19.32 -8.03 -6.72
CA CYS A 259 -18.84 -8.97 -7.69
C CYS A 259 -19.97 -9.28 -8.67
N HIS A 260 -19.72 -9.12 -9.95
CA HIS A 260 -20.66 -9.46 -11.01
C HIS A 260 -20.26 -10.79 -11.66
N ILE A 261 -21.21 -11.71 -11.79
CA ILE A 261 -21.07 -12.96 -12.53
C ILE A 261 -21.83 -12.79 -13.84
N LEU A 262 -21.10 -12.45 -14.91
CA LEU A 262 -21.62 -12.22 -16.24
C LEU A 262 -21.69 -13.52 -17.03
N TYR A 263 -22.77 -13.72 -17.78
CA TYR A 263 -23.00 -14.88 -18.62
C TYR A 263 -23.83 -14.52 -19.86
N ASN A 264 -23.76 -15.35 -20.90
CA ASN A 264 -24.60 -15.20 -22.09
C ASN A 264 -26.02 -15.72 -21.79
N LYS A 265 -27.02 -14.83 -21.77
CA LYS A 265 -28.40 -15.14 -21.39
C LYS A 265 -29.12 -16.02 -22.43
N LYS A 266 -28.65 -16.01 -23.68
CA LYS A 266 -29.21 -16.85 -24.77
C LYS A 266 -28.84 -18.33 -24.63
N ASN A 267 -27.91 -18.67 -23.74
CA ASN A 267 -27.44 -20.04 -23.54
C ASN A 267 -27.75 -20.52 -22.11
N ILE A 268 -28.66 -21.49 -22.01
CA ILE A 268 -29.14 -22.01 -20.73
C ILE A 268 -28.03 -22.68 -19.89
N GLY A 269 -27.07 -23.33 -20.54
CA GLY A 269 -25.93 -23.97 -19.86
C GLY A 269 -25.04 -22.95 -19.15
N TYR A 270 -24.81 -21.79 -19.77
CA TYR A 270 -24.09 -20.69 -19.13
C TYR A 270 -24.87 -20.07 -17.97
N ARG A 271 -26.20 -19.96 -18.08
CA ARG A 271 -27.06 -19.47 -16.99
C ARG A 271 -26.98 -20.37 -15.75
N ILE A 272 -27.15 -21.69 -15.93
CA ILE A 272 -27.05 -22.68 -14.85
C ILE A 272 -25.64 -22.65 -14.23
N SER A 273 -24.61 -22.65 -15.07
CA SER A 273 -23.22 -22.62 -14.60
C SER A 273 -22.89 -21.33 -13.83
N ALA A 274 -23.40 -20.17 -14.26
CA ALA A 274 -23.25 -18.91 -13.55
C ALA A 274 -23.96 -18.95 -12.18
N TYR A 275 -25.14 -19.55 -12.13
CA TYR A 275 -25.86 -19.76 -10.87
C TYR A 275 -25.07 -20.65 -9.90
N MET A 276 -24.49 -21.75 -10.39
CA MET A 276 -23.63 -22.62 -9.58
C MET A 276 -22.40 -21.88 -9.04
N VAL A 277 -21.78 -21.00 -9.85
CA VAL A 277 -20.66 -20.16 -9.40
C VAL A 277 -21.08 -19.27 -8.22
N ILE A 278 -22.28 -18.68 -8.26
CA ILE A 278 -22.79 -17.86 -7.15
C ILE A 278 -22.97 -18.69 -5.89
N LEU A 279 -23.57 -19.88 -6.00
CA LEU A 279 -23.75 -20.76 -4.84
C LEU A 279 -22.42 -21.11 -4.19
N ILE A 280 -21.41 -21.45 -5.00
CA ILE A 280 -20.04 -21.71 -4.51
C ILE A 280 -19.46 -20.47 -3.84
N MET A 281 -19.67 -19.27 -4.40
CA MET A 281 -19.17 -18.02 -3.82
C MET A 281 -19.87 -17.67 -2.50
N LYS A 282 -21.20 -17.78 -2.43
CA LYS A 282 -21.99 -17.59 -1.21
C LYS A 282 -21.53 -18.55 -0.11
N PHE A 283 -21.31 -19.82 -0.46
CA PHE A 283 -20.80 -20.81 0.48
C PHE A 283 -19.40 -20.44 0.99
N LYS A 284 -18.48 -20.00 0.12
CA LYS A 284 -17.15 -19.53 0.55
C LYS A 284 -17.20 -18.30 1.46
N ILE A 285 -18.12 -17.37 1.20
CA ILE A 285 -18.33 -16.19 2.04
C ILE A 285 -18.85 -16.63 3.41
N TYR A 286 -19.89 -17.48 3.44
CA TYR A 286 -20.43 -18.06 4.66
C TYR A 286 -19.36 -18.75 5.51
N LEU A 287 -18.52 -19.59 4.89
CA LEU A 287 -17.41 -20.24 5.60
C LEU A 287 -16.38 -19.25 6.16
N ARG A 288 -16.13 -18.13 5.46
CA ARG A 288 -15.23 -17.08 5.94
C ARG A 288 -15.83 -16.34 7.14
N GLU A 289 -17.11 -16.00 7.09
CA GLU A 289 -17.84 -15.33 8.18
C GLU A 289 -17.91 -16.21 9.43
N LYS A 290 -18.00 -17.53 9.27
CA LYS A 290 -17.90 -18.50 10.37
C LYS A 290 -16.46 -18.76 10.84
N ASN A 291 -15.47 -18.03 10.33
CA ASN A 291 -14.04 -18.22 10.62
C ASN A 291 -13.51 -19.64 10.33
N ILE A 292 -14.20 -20.38 9.44
CA ILE A 292 -13.78 -21.71 8.96
C ILE A 292 -12.72 -21.53 7.86
N LEU A 293 -12.85 -20.48 7.04
CA LEU A 293 -11.88 -20.09 6.02
C LEU A 293 -11.20 -18.74 6.33
N PRO A 294 -9.89 -18.61 6.04
CA PRO A 294 -8.98 -19.67 5.62
C PRO A 294 -8.76 -20.67 6.76
N ILE A 295 -8.70 -21.98 6.44
CA ILE A 295 -8.30 -23.00 7.42
C ILE A 295 -7.01 -22.50 8.05
N LYS A 296 -7.03 -22.25 9.37
CA LYS A 296 -5.91 -21.63 10.08
C LYS A 296 -4.61 -22.37 9.71
N PRO A 297 -3.49 -21.67 9.52
CA PRO A 297 -2.25 -22.19 8.93
C PRO A 297 -1.52 -23.29 9.75
N LYS A 298 -2.17 -23.92 10.74
CA LYS A 298 -1.65 -25.10 11.46
C LYS A 298 -1.37 -26.30 10.53
N ILE A 299 -2.00 -26.38 9.36
CA ILE A 299 -1.74 -27.43 8.35
C ILE A 299 -0.61 -27.02 7.37
N ARG A 300 -0.42 -25.71 7.16
CA ARG A 300 0.62 -25.19 6.25
C ARG A 300 2.01 -25.22 6.87
N SER A 301 2.11 -25.18 8.21
CA SER A 301 3.37 -25.40 8.94
C SER A 301 3.93 -26.81 8.76
N ILE A 302 3.06 -27.82 8.56
CA ILE A 302 3.47 -29.21 8.31
C ILE A 302 4.14 -29.32 6.93
N TYR A 303 3.55 -28.72 5.89
CA TYR A 303 4.14 -28.66 4.55
C TYR A 303 5.39 -27.78 4.46
N LYS A 304 5.45 -26.65 5.19
CA LYS A 304 6.66 -25.82 5.27
C LYS A 304 7.83 -26.53 5.96
N ARG A 305 7.57 -27.46 6.89
CA ARG A 305 8.62 -28.25 7.57
C ARG A 305 9.31 -29.24 6.61
N ILE A 306 8.61 -29.67 5.57
CA ILE A 306 9.14 -30.59 4.54
C ILE A 306 9.86 -29.80 3.44
N ALA A 307 9.38 -28.60 3.08
CA ALA A 307 10.00 -27.75 2.05
C ALA A 307 11.24 -26.96 2.51
N LYS A 308 11.49 -26.80 3.83
CA LYS A 308 12.65 -26.05 4.36
C LYS A 308 14.00 -26.80 4.25
N ARG A 309 14.04 -27.98 3.63
CA ARG A 309 15.29 -28.73 3.38
C ARG A 309 16.02 -28.31 2.08
N SER A 310 15.42 -27.48 1.23
CA SER A 310 16.04 -27.11 -0.04
C SER A 310 15.59 -25.72 -0.52
N ALA A 311 16.16 -24.65 0.05
CA ALA A 311 16.47 -23.38 -0.64
C ALA A 311 17.01 -22.30 0.33
N SER A 312 18.30 -22.00 0.14
CA SER A 312 19.02 -20.71 0.30
C SER A 312 18.89 -19.86 1.58
N LYS A 313 20.05 -19.72 2.25
CA LYS A 313 20.61 -18.58 3.01
C LYS A 313 19.60 -17.56 3.56
N GLU A 314 19.07 -17.83 4.74
CA GLU A 314 18.53 -16.81 5.64
C GLU A 314 19.71 -16.04 6.27
N THR A 315 19.66 -14.70 6.17
CA THR A 315 20.49 -13.76 6.92
C THR A 315 20.41 -14.11 8.40
N LYS A 316 21.55 -14.43 9.02
CA LYS A 316 21.64 -14.66 10.47
C LYS A 316 21.00 -13.46 11.19
N VAL A 317 20.05 -13.71 12.07
CA VAL A 317 19.68 -12.75 13.12
C VAL A 317 20.88 -12.70 14.05
N THR A 318 21.82 -11.79 13.79
CA THR A 318 22.85 -11.43 14.76
C THR A 318 22.13 -10.76 15.93
N ASN A 319 22.26 -11.33 17.13
CA ASN A 319 21.72 -10.72 18.34
C ASN A 319 22.48 -9.41 18.57
N VAL A 320 21.78 -8.27 18.45
CA VAL A 320 22.37 -6.95 18.68
C VAL A 320 22.18 -6.57 20.15
N GLU A 321 23.28 -6.29 20.83
CA GLU A 321 23.30 -5.71 22.17
C GLU A 321 23.66 -4.22 22.08
N LEU A 322 22.93 -3.38 22.81
CA LEU A 322 23.17 -1.95 22.93
C LEU A 322 23.58 -1.65 24.37
N VAL A 323 24.77 -1.09 24.56
CA VAL A 323 25.32 -0.75 25.88
C VAL A 323 25.48 0.76 25.96
N ASP A 324 24.86 1.41 26.95
CA ASP A 324 25.07 2.84 27.21
C ASP A 324 26.51 3.05 27.68
N LEU A 325 27.24 3.96 27.02
CA LEU A 325 28.59 4.36 27.43
C LEU A 325 28.47 5.62 28.30
N SER A 326 28.89 5.54 29.56
CA SER A 326 28.97 6.71 30.44
C SER A 326 30.08 7.64 29.95
N GLY A 327 29.75 8.93 29.78
CA GLY A 327 30.60 9.92 29.12
C GLY A 327 32.01 10.02 29.71
N ASN A 328 33.00 9.60 28.91
CA ASN A 328 34.40 10.06 28.87
C ASN A 328 35.30 9.15 28.00
N GLU A 329 34.78 8.21 27.22
CA GLU A 329 35.61 7.48 26.25
C GLU A 329 35.96 8.39 25.05
N CYS A 330 37.25 8.53 24.77
CA CYS A 330 37.76 9.33 23.67
C CYS A 330 37.60 8.55 22.35
N TYR A 331 36.58 8.90 21.56
CA TYR A 331 36.29 8.22 20.29
C TYR A 331 37.12 8.73 19.10
N SER A 332 38.03 9.69 19.33
CA SER A 332 38.79 10.36 18.26
C SER A 332 39.70 9.42 17.48
N GLU A 333 40.09 8.29 18.08
CA GLU A 333 40.92 7.27 17.45
C GLU A 333 40.13 6.31 16.55
N HIS A 334 38.80 6.40 16.46
CA HIS A 334 37.95 5.44 15.75
C HIS A 334 37.59 5.89 14.32
N HIS A 335 37.44 4.94 13.37
CA HIS A 335 37.03 5.26 12.01
C HIS A 335 35.54 5.61 11.93
N LYS A 336 35.23 6.84 11.49
CA LYS A 336 33.86 7.26 11.19
C LYS A 336 33.30 6.45 10.01
N VAL A 337 32.11 5.90 10.21
CA VAL A 337 31.40 5.05 9.25
C VAL A 337 30.31 5.86 8.55
N ASP A 338 30.22 5.71 7.23
CA ASP A 338 29.10 6.22 6.46
C ASP A 338 28.02 5.15 6.25
N THR A 339 26.92 5.30 6.99
CA THR A 339 25.74 4.42 6.90
C THR A 339 24.95 4.56 5.59
N SER A 340 25.27 5.56 4.74
CA SER A 340 24.65 5.74 3.42
C SER A 340 25.09 4.67 2.42
N THR A 341 26.26 4.08 2.64
CA THR A 341 26.83 3.00 1.82
C THR A 341 26.10 1.67 2.03
N ASP A 342 26.22 0.76 1.07
CA ASP A 342 25.64 -0.59 1.19
C ASP A 342 26.38 -1.44 2.22
N GLU A 343 27.70 -1.26 2.36
CA GLU A 343 28.57 -1.94 3.34
C GLU A 343 28.02 -1.79 4.77
N TYR A 344 27.59 -0.59 5.14
CA TYR A 344 27.11 -0.26 6.49
C TYR A 344 25.59 -0.08 6.57
N SER A 345 24.85 -0.52 5.56
CA SER A 345 23.39 -0.38 5.51
C SER A 345 22.66 -1.04 6.69
N PHE A 346 23.23 -2.12 7.25
CA PHE A 346 22.68 -2.82 8.41
C PHE A 346 22.64 -1.97 9.70
N LEU A 347 23.41 -0.88 9.77
CA LEU A 347 23.43 0.05 10.91
C LEU A 347 22.33 1.13 10.82
N ARG A 348 21.72 1.35 9.64
CA ARG A 348 20.76 2.43 9.41
C ARG A 348 19.59 2.38 10.38
N LYS A 349 18.97 1.21 10.53
CA LYS A 349 17.85 1.04 11.45
C LYS A 349 18.24 1.35 12.91
N ILE A 350 19.42 0.90 13.35
CA ILE A 350 19.90 1.17 14.72
C ILE A 350 20.14 2.68 14.89
N ARG A 351 20.76 3.32 13.90
CA ARG A 351 20.97 4.77 13.87
C ARG A 351 19.67 5.54 13.97
N TYR A 352 18.69 5.23 13.13
CA TYR A 352 17.40 5.91 13.11
C TYR A 352 16.59 5.62 14.39
N ASP A 353 16.74 4.43 14.98
CA ASP A 353 16.09 4.08 16.24
C ASP A 353 16.66 4.87 17.43
N PHE A 354 17.97 5.07 17.44
CA PHE A 354 18.68 5.93 18.40
C PHE A 354 18.28 7.40 18.24
N GLN A 355 18.27 7.88 17.00
CA GLN A 355 17.82 9.21 16.61
C GLN A 355 16.39 9.50 17.09
N TYR A 356 15.48 8.55 16.87
CA TYR A 356 14.11 8.63 17.35
C TYR A 356 14.04 8.75 18.87
N ILE A 357 14.81 7.97 19.64
CA ILE A 357 14.78 8.01 21.11
C ILE A 357 15.29 9.36 21.61
N ASN A 358 16.43 9.80 21.09
CA ASN A 358 17.13 10.99 21.58
C ASN A 358 16.62 12.31 20.99
N SER A 359 15.73 12.26 20.00
CA SER A 359 15.18 13.45 19.34
C SER A 359 16.22 14.29 18.62
N GLU A 360 17.27 13.66 18.11
CA GLU A 360 18.40 14.34 17.50
C GLU A 360 18.28 14.38 15.97
N HIS A 361 18.93 15.36 15.35
CA HIS A 361 18.94 15.47 13.90
C HIS A 361 20.00 14.52 13.31
N SER A 362 19.78 14.03 12.08
CA SER A 362 20.69 13.11 11.40
C SER A 362 22.13 13.64 11.36
N ASN A 363 22.32 14.95 11.16
CA ASN A 363 23.65 15.55 11.10
C ASN A 363 24.42 15.55 12.43
N SER A 364 23.74 15.32 13.56
CA SER A 364 24.39 15.29 14.89
C SER A 364 24.70 13.88 15.38
N ILE A 365 24.45 12.86 14.56
CA ILE A 365 24.67 11.46 14.91
C ILE A 365 25.78 10.89 14.03
N ASN A 366 26.83 10.42 14.68
CA ASN A 366 27.95 9.75 14.04
C ASN A 366 28.04 8.31 14.52
N ILE A 367 28.49 7.42 13.62
CA ILE A 367 28.83 6.04 13.98
C ILE A 367 30.31 5.83 13.71
N TYR A 368 30.97 5.12 14.61
CA TYR A 368 32.38 4.78 14.52
C TYR A 368 32.55 3.26 14.60
N LYS A 369 33.47 2.70 13.83
CA LYS A 369 33.88 1.29 13.93
C LYS A 369 35.00 1.17 14.96
N MET A 370 34.92 0.18 15.84
CA MET A 370 35.94 -0.11 16.85
C MET A 370 37.10 -0.90 16.25
N PHE A 371 38.33 -0.55 16.64
CA PHE A 371 39.56 -1.21 16.18
C PHE A 371 39.92 -2.43 17.01
N ASP A 372 39.64 -2.37 18.31
CA ASP A 372 39.99 -3.37 19.31
C ASP A 372 39.01 -4.54 19.34
N ARG A 373 37.83 -4.40 18.70
CA ARG A 373 36.76 -5.39 18.71
C ARG A 373 36.09 -5.51 17.36
N ASP A 374 36.18 -6.71 16.78
CA ASP A 374 35.38 -7.07 15.62
C ASP A 374 33.89 -6.98 15.95
N ASN A 375 33.08 -6.63 14.93
CA ASN A 375 31.63 -6.56 15.02
C ASN A 375 31.08 -5.61 16.10
N SER A 376 31.87 -4.60 16.48
CA SER A 376 31.49 -3.58 17.45
C SER A 376 31.57 -2.18 16.87
N TYR A 377 30.57 -1.36 17.17
CA TYR A 377 30.45 0.01 16.69
C TYR A 377 30.03 0.93 17.84
N ILE A 378 30.28 2.22 17.68
CA ILE A 378 29.86 3.25 18.64
C ILE A 378 28.95 4.22 17.92
N ILE A 379 27.75 4.44 18.45
CA ILE A 379 26.84 5.49 18.00
C ILE A 379 26.84 6.64 18.99
N ALA A 380 27.24 7.82 18.52
CA ALA A 380 27.36 9.02 19.33
C ALA A 380 26.40 10.10 18.81
N GLY A 381 25.53 10.58 19.69
CA GLY A 381 24.77 11.81 19.52
C GLY A 381 25.38 12.97 20.30
N LYS A 382 24.61 14.05 20.48
CA LYS A 382 25.01 15.23 21.25
C LYS A 382 25.19 14.93 22.73
N ASN A 383 24.26 14.15 23.30
CA ASN A 383 24.18 13.97 24.75
C ASN A 383 24.30 12.50 25.20
N LYS A 384 24.19 11.56 24.27
CA LYS A 384 24.23 10.12 24.56
C LYS A 384 25.16 9.42 23.61
N THR A 385 25.80 8.37 24.12
CA THR A 385 26.62 7.46 23.32
C THR A 385 26.30 6.03 23.72
N GLN A 386 26.24 5.14 22.72
CA GLN A 386 26.00 3.72 22.91
C GLN A 386 27.01 2.90 22.12
N GLN A 387 27.42 1.78 22.67
CA GLN A 387 28.09 0.71 21.92
C GLN A 387 27.05 -0.22 21.31
N ILE A 388 27.29 -0.61 20.06
CA ILE A 388 26.52 -1.57 19.30
C ILE A 388 27.39 -2.82 19.14
N ILE A 389 26.94 -3.95 19.68
CA ILE A 389 27.68 -5.22 19.65
C ILE A 389 26.86 -6.26 18.91
N PHE A 390 27.38 -6.81 17.82
CA PHE A 390 26.75 -7.92 17.11
C PHE A 390 27.28 -9.25 17.66
N LYS A 391 26.43 -9.99 18.37
CA LYS A 391 26.74 -11.34 18.87
C LYS A 391 26.57 -12.37 17.76
N ASN A 392 27.57 -13.25 17.63
CA ASN A 392 27.61 -14.34 16.65
C ASN A 392 26.66 -15.50 16.95
#